data_AF-A0A535X497-F1
#
_entry.id   AF-A0A535X497-F1
#
_cell.length_a   1.000
_cell.length_b   1.000
_cell.length_c   1.000
_cell.angle_alpha   90.00
_cell.angle_beta   90.00
_cell.angle_gamma   90.00
#
_symmetry.space_group_name_H-M   'P 1'
#
loop_
_entity.id
_entity.type
_entity.pdbx_description
1 polymer ?
#
loop_
_entity_poly.entity_id
_entity_poly.type
_entity_poly.pdbx_seq_one_letter_code
_entity_poly.pdbx_strand_id
1 'polypeptide(L)'
;MERDLIAVDLETTGYEAQAEEIIEVGAVRVHLGPDGAVTLGERFLSFADPGRPLAPPILRLTGIADADLVGAPPARDVVAAFSAFAFRDGAPCLVGHNVGFDIGFLER
;
A
#
# COMPACT_ATOMS: atom_id res chain seq x y z
N MET A 1 18.69 13.08 14.54
CA MET A 1 18.85 11.68 14.06
C MET A 1 18.20 11.63 12.69
N GLU A 2 18.91 11.13 11.70
CA GLU A 2 18.31 10.80 10.41
C GLU A 2 17.42 9.57 10.59
N ARG A 3 16.23 9.57 10.01
CA ARG A 3 15.30 8.44 10.05
C ARG A 3 14.63 8.26 8.71
N ASP A 4 14.58 7.00 8.28
CA ASP A 4 13.83 6.59 7.11
C ASP A 4 12.47 6.03 7.56
N LEU A 5 11.42 6.55 6.94
CA LEU A 5 10.05 6.09 7.10
C LEU A 5 9.54 5.56 5.75
N ILE A 6 8.50 4.74 5.79
CA ILE A 6 7.73 4.38 4.61
C ILE A 6 6.32 4.93 4.80
N ALA A 7 5.97 5.94 4.00
CA ALA A 7 4.58 6.34 3.87
C ALA A 7 3.86 5.30 3.02
N VAL A 8 2.74 4.75 3.51
CA VAL A 8 1.97 3.69 2.85
C VAL A 8 0.48 4.03 2.87
N ASP A 9 -0.21 3.62 1.81
CA ASP A 9 -1.65 3.75 1.62
C ASP A 9 -2.14 2.58 0.76
N LEU A 10 -3.30 2.03 1.11
CA LEU A 10 -3.93 0.91 0.40
C LEU A 10 -5.33 1.27 -0.07
N GLU A 11 -5.67 0.77 -1.26
CA GLU A 11 -7.06 0.68 -1.71
C GLU A 11 -7.51 -0.78 -1.65
N THR A 12 -8.76 -0.99 -1.24
CA THR A 12 -9.29 -2.34 -0.96
C THR A 12 -10.70 -2.52 -1.50
N THR A 13 -11.17 -3.78 -1.57
CA THR A 13 -12.55 -4.09 -1.94
C THR A 13 -13.56 -3.84 -0.82
N GLY A 14 -13.11 -3.36 0.34
CA GLY A 14 -13.95 -3.03 1.51
C GLY A 14 -13.12 -2.89 2.80
N TYR A 15 -13.78 -2.71 3.94
CA TYR A 15 -13.10 -2.29 5.17
C TYR A 15 -12.51 -3.42 6.04
N GLU A 16 -12.97 -4.66 5.86
CA GLU A 16 -12.65 -5.78 6.74
C GLU A 16 -11.54 -6.66 6.15
N ALA A 17 -10.32 -6.56 6.68
CA ALA A 17 -9.15 -7.28 6.15
C ALA A 17 -9.35 -8.80 6.01
N GLN A 18 -10.17 -9.41 6.88
CA GLN A 18 -10.44 -10.85 6.85
C GLN A 18 -11.37 -11.30 5.71
N ALA A 19 -12.11 -10.38 5.08
CA ALA A 19 -13.11 -10.68 4.05
C ALA A 19 -12.85 -9.97 2.70
N GLU A 20 -12.04 -8.91 2.74
CA GLU A 20 -11.80 -8.01 1.62
C GLU A 20 -10.37 -8.13 1.10
N GLU A 21 -10.16 -7.75 -0.15
CA GLU A 21 -8.87 -7.88 -0.84
C GLU A 21 -8.24 -6.51 -1.10
N ILE A 22 -6.90 -6.47 -1.11
CA ILE A 22 -6.14 -5.31 -1.57
C ILE A 22 -6.28 -5.21 -3.09
N ILE A 23 -6.50 -3.99 -3.60
CA ILE A 23 -6.55 -3.67 -5.03
C ILE A 23 -5.48 -2.67 -5.47
N GLU A 24 -4.87 -1.93 -4.53
CA GLU A 24 -3.69 -1.10 -4.78
C GLU A 24 -2.81 -1.05 -3.52
N VAL A 25 -1.49 -1.02 -3.71
CA VAL A 25 -0.52 -0.65 -2.70
C VAL A 25 0.31 0.53 -3.21
N GLY A 26 0.21 1.67 -2.53
CA GLY A 26 1.04 2.84 -2.76
C GLY A 26 2.02 3.04 -1.59
N ALA A 27 3.30 3.30 -1.89
CA ALA A 27 4.27 3.65 -0.86
C ALA A 27 5.39 4.58 -1.35
N VAL A 28 5.93 5.37 -0.42
CA VAL A 28 7.05 6.30 -0.67
C VAL A 28 8.03 6.24 0.47
N ARG A 29 9.33 6.13 0.15
CA ARG A 29 10.40 6.29 1.14
C ARG A 29 10.53 7.77 1.52
N VAL A 30 10.52 8.05 2.81
CA VAL A 30 10.60 9.41 3.34
C VAL A 30 11.84 9.52 4.22
N HIS A 31 12.73 10.45 3.86
CA HIS A 31 13.94 10.76 4.61
C HIS A 31 13.70 12.00 5.48
N LEU A 32 13.84 11.84 6.80
CA LEU A 32 13.76 12.92 7.76
C LEU A 32 15.16 13.39 8.16
N GLY A 33 15.51 14.61 7.73
CA GLY A 33 16.76 15.28 8.05
C GLY A 33 16.84 15.71 9.53
N PRO A 34 18.05 15.95 10.04
CA PRO A 34 18.26 16.34 11.44
C PRO A 34 17.64 17.69 11.82
N ASP A 35 17.33 18.54 10.84
CA ASP A 35 16.66 19.83 10.94
C ASP A 35 15.14 19.75 10.73
N GLY A 36 14.60 18.54 10.54
CA GLY A 36 13.19 18.31 10.22
C GLY A 36 12.87 18.45 8.72
N ALA A 37 13.87 18.61 7.86
CA ALA A 37 13.66 18.58 6.41
C ALA A 37 13.11 17.22 5.97
N VAL A 38 12.16 17.23 5.04
CA VAL A 38 11.55 16.03 4.46
C VAL A 38 12.00 15.90 3.02
N THR A 39 12.61 14.78 2.67
CA THR A 39 12.92 14.44 1.27
C THR A 39 12.21 13.14 0.88
N LEU A 40 11.56 13.14 -0.28
CA LEU A 40 10.92 11.96 -0.83
C LEU A 40 11.92 11.18 -1.67
N GLY A 41 12.04 9.89 -1.39
CA GLY A 41 12.89 8.95 -2.12
C GLY A 41 12.11 8.13 -3.14
N GLU A 42 12.49 6.86 -3.25
CA GLU A 42 11.87 5.89 -4.16
C GLU A 42 10.39 5.67 -3.84
N ARG A 43 9.62 5.36 -4.89
CA ARG A 43 8.19 5.07 -4.81
C ARG A 43 7.91 3.64 -5.22
N PHE A 44 6.92 3.04 -4.58
CA PHE A 44 6.32 1.78 -4.96
C PHE A 44 4.85 2.04 -5.26
N LEU A 45 4.37 1.51 -6.38
CA LEU A 45 2.96 1.55 -6.74
C LEU A 45 2.65 0.27 -7.50
N SER A 46 1.60 -0.44 -7.08
CA SER A 46 1.12 -1.61 -7.80
C SER A 46 -0.36 -1.80 -7.56
N PHE A 47 -1.10 -2.02 -8.64
CA PHE A 47 -2.41 -2.64 -8.57
C PHE A 47 -2.29 -4.10 -8.14
N ALA A 48 -3.37 -4.62 -7.58
CA ALA A 48 -3.55 -6.02 -7.23
C ALA A 48 -4.88 -6.53 -7.80
N ASP A 49 -4.88 -7.72 -8.38
CA ASP A 49 -6.09 -8.41 -8.79
C ASP A 49 -6.75 -9.09 -7.56
N PRO A 50 -7.97 -8.67 -7.16
CA PRO A 50 -8.70 -9.28 -6.05
C PRO A 50 -9.34 -10.62 -6.43
N GLY A 51 -9.18 -11.09 -7.68
CA GLY A 51 -9.73 -12.35 -8.19
C GLY A 51 -11.25 -12.34 -8.35
N ARG A 52 -11.88 -11.16 -8.26
CA ARG A 52 -13.33 -10.96 -8.35
C ARG A 52 -13.67 -9.57 -8.91
N PRO A 53 -14.83 -9.40 -9.55
CA PRO A 53 -15.26 -8.06 -9.99
C PRO A 53 -15.43 -7.09 -8.82
N LEU A 54 -15.08 -5.83 -9.04
CA LEU A 54 -15.28 -4.77 -8.06
C LEU A 54 -16.77 -4.43 -7.92
N ALA A 55 -17.23 -4.30 -6.68
CA ALA A 55 -18.56 -3.77 -6.43
C ALA A 55 -18.59 -2.28 -6.84
N PRO A 56 -19.69 -1.78 -7.45
CA PRO A 56 -19.78 -0.37 -7.87
C PRO A 56 -19.44 0.68 -6.80
N PRO A 57 -19.70 0.47 -5.49
CA PRO A 57 -19.23 1.38 -4.45
C PRO A 57 -17.72 1.54 -4.36
N ILE A 58 -16.94 0.51 -4.68
CA ILE A 58 -15.47 0.54 -4.61
C ILE A 58 -14.93 1.49 -5.68
N LEU A 59 -15.37 1.34 -6.93
CA LEU A 59 -15.03 2.30 -8.00
C LEU A 59 -15.36 3.75 -7.60
N ARG A 60 -16.50 4.01 -6.95
CA ARG A 60 -16.85 5.37 -6.52
C ARG A 60 -15.97 5.89 -5.39
N LEU A 61 -15.45 5.01 -4.55
CA LEU A 61 -14.65 5.36 -3.38
C LEU A 61 -13.18 5.57 -3.77
N THR A 62 -12.62 4.62 -4.51
CA THR A 62 -11.18 4.53 -4.82
C THR A 62 -10.84 5.11 -6.20
N GLY A 63 -11.83 5.20 -7.09
CA GLY A 63 -11.61 5.56 -8.49
C GLY A 63 -11.06 4.43 -9.37
N ILE A 64 -10.82 3.25 -8.80
CA ILE A 64 -10.25 2.09 -9.50
C ILE A 64 -11.38 1.24 -10.11
N ALA A 65 -11.30 0.99 -11.41
CA ALA A 65 -12.22 0.13 -12.15
C ALA A 65 -11.61 -1.26 -12.39
N ASP A 66 -12.45 -2.26 -12.70
CA ASP A 66 -11.98 -3.59 -13.11
C ASP A 66 -10.99 -3.54 -14.28
N ALA A 67 -11.10 -2.54 -15.16
CA ALA A 67 -10.21 -2.35 -16.30
C ALA A 67 -8.77 -1.98 -15.89
N ASP A 68 -8.60 -1.29 -14.76
CA ASP A 68 -7.27 -0.90 -14.24
C ASP A 68 -6.53 -2.10 -13.66
N LEU A 69 -7.28 -3.14 -13.25
CA LEU A 69 -6.75 -4.35 -12.60
C LEU A 69 -6.43 -5.47 -13.59
N VAL A 70 -6.70 -5.29 -14.89
CA VAL A 70 -6.46 -6.31 -15.91
C VAL A 70 -4.96 -6.63 -16.00
N GLY A 71 -4.60 -7.87 -15.66
CA GLY A 71 -3.21 -8.33 -15.68
C GLY A 71 -2.40 -7.91 -14.44
N ALA A 72 -3.04 -7.29 -13.45
CA ALA A 72 -2.41 -7.04 -12.16
C ALA A 72 -2.07 -8.39 -11.47
N PRO A 73 -0.96 -8.45 -10.72
CA PRO A 73 -0.62 -9.63 -9.91
C PRO A 73 -1.64 -9.82 -8.77
N PRO A 74 -1.75 -11.04 -8.19
CA PRO A 74 -2.58 -11.25 -7.02
C PRO A 74 -2.02 -10.48 -5.80
N ALA A 75 -2.90 -10.05 -4.89
CA ALA A 75 -2.54 -9.24 -3.72
C ALA A 75 -1.32 -9.76 -2.94
N ARG A 76 -1.22 -11.07 -2.71
CA ARG A 76 -0.09 -11.69 -2.00
C ARG A 76 1.27 -11.38 -2.64
N ASP A 77 1.33 -11.35 -3.98
CA ASP A 77 2.57 -11.14 -4.72
C ASP A 77 2.95 -9.64 -4.64
N VAL A 78 1.94 -8.75 -4.64
CA VAL A 78 2.13 -7.31 -4.41
C VAL A 78 2.63 -7.04 -3.00
N VAL A 79 2.06 -7.66 -1.97
CA VAL A 79 2.50 -7.51 -0.58
C VAL A 79 3.93 -8.01 -0.41
N ALA A 80 4.31 -9.10 -1.07
CA ALA A 80 5.69 -9.58 -1.08
C ALA A 80 6.65 -8.57 -1.74
N ALA A 81 6.26 -7.97 -2.87
CA ALA A 81 7.04 -6.93 -3.54
C ALA A 81 7.16 -5.66 -2.71
N PHE A 82 6.06 -5.21 -2.07
CA PHE A 82 6.06 -4.11 -1.12
C PHE A 82 6.99 -4.39 0.07
N SER A 83 6.96 -5.62 0.60
CA SER A 83 7.82 -6.03 1.71
C SER A 83 9.30 -5.95 1.30
N ALA A 84 9.65 -6.42 0.10
CA ALA A 84 11.01 -6.28 -0.42
C ALA A 84 11.44 -4.80 -0.57
N PHE A 85 10.52 -3.92 -0.99
CA PHE A 85 10.76 -2.48 -1.08
C PHE A 85 10.93 -1.81 0.30
N ALA A 86 10.01 -2.07 1.22
CA ALA A 86 9.93 -1.39 2.51
C ALA A 86 11.03 -1.85 3.47
N PHE A 87 11.38 -3.15 3.44
CA PHE A 87 12.32 -3.77 4.38
C PHE A 87 13.76 -3.89 3.87
N ARG A 88 14.07 -3.35 2.67
CA ARG A 88 15.41 -3.43 2.06
C ARG A 88 16.54 -3.03 3.02
N ASP A 89 16.30 -2.01 3.84
CA ASP A 89 17.27 -1.39 4.72
C ASP A 89 17.02 -1.73 6.22
N GLY A 90 16.29 -2.82 6.47
CA GLY A 90 15.85 -3.25 7.81
C GLY A 90 14.38 -2.97 8.08
N ALA A 91 13.94 -3.15 9.34
CA ALA A 91 12.54 -2.93 9.72
C ALA A 91 12.17 -1.44 9.61
N PRO A 92 11.22 -1.05 8.73
CA PRO A 92 10.83 0.34 8.57
C PRO A 92 9.85 0.77 9.66
N CYS A 93 9.72 2.07 9.85
CA CYS A 93 8.56 2.66 10.51
C CYS A 93 7.54 3.04 9.43
N LEU A 94 6.40 2.35 9.43
CA LEU A 94 5.29 2.65 8.53
C LEU A 94 4.49 3.85 9.04
N VAL A 95 4.16 4.77 8.14
CA VAL A 95 3.34 5.94 8.44
C VAL A 95 2.23 6.08 7.40
N GLY A 96 1.08 6.55 7.83
CA GLY A 96 -0.11 6.69 6.99
C GLY A 96 -1.23 7.35 7.77
N HIS A 97 -2.25 7.83 7.08
CA HIS A 97 -3.44 8.32 7.76
C HIS A 97 -4.28 7.13 8.19
N ASN A 98 -4.55 6.98 9.50
CA ASN A 98 -5.23 5.78 10.02
C ASN A 98 -4.49 4.46 9.68
N VAL A 99 -3.16 4.48 9.72
CA VAL A 99 -2.27 3.38 9.25
C VAL A 99 -2.55 1.99 9.84
N GLY A 100 -3.30 1.89 10.94
CA GLY A 100 -3.75 0.61 11.47
C GLY A 100 -4.66 -0.15 10.51
N PHE A 101 -5.39 0.55 9.64
CA PHE A 101 -6.16 -0.04 8.55
C PHE A 101 -5.23 -0.76 7.56
N ASP A 102 -4.24 -0.05 7.02
CA ASP A 102 -3.29 -0.57 6.03
C ASP A 102 -2.49 -1.75 6.59
N ILE A 103 -1.98 -1.60 7.81
CA ILE A 103 -1.24 -2.65 8.51
C ILE A 103 -2.11 -3.90 8.68
N GLY A 104 -3.39 -3.73 9.03
CA GLY A 104 -4.32 -4.87 9.17
C GLY A 104 -4.49 -5.69 7.90
N PHE A 105 -4.41 -5.07 6.72
CA PHE A 105 -4.41 -5.78 5.44
C PHE A 105 -3.04 -6.40 5.11
N LEU A 106 -1.94 -5.72 5.44
CA LEU A 106 -0.57 -6.20 5.18
C LEU A 106 -0.16 -7.39 6.06
N GLU A 107 -0.72 -7.52 7.26
CA GLU A 107 -0.37 -8.57 8.23
C GLU A 107 -1.20 -9.86 8.09
N ARG A 108 -2.10 -9.94 7.11
CA ARG A 108 -2.99 -11.08 6.89
C ARG A 108 -2.31 -12.32 6.32
#